data_AF-A0A8T3DJP2-F1
#
_entry.id   AF-A0A8T3DJP2-F1
#
_cell.length_a   1.000
_cell.length_b   1.000
_cell.length_c   1.000
_cell.angle_alpha   90.00
_cell.angle_beta   90.00
_cell.angle_gamma   90.00
#
_symmetry.space_group_name_H-M   'P 1'
#
loop_
_entity.id
_entity.type
_entity.pdbx_description
1 polymer ?
#
loop_
_entity_poly.entity_id
_entity_poly.type
_entity_poly.pdbx_seq_one_letter_code
_entity_poly.pdbx_strand_id
1 'polypeptide(L)'
;MNQNRTIHDGISSRVDGNGPDGNNSGSNIGGTSRLQHCGQTQSCRTRDVRSQQQVRHHIGSVVKQPPHSEPADLVRRALDFKTQGTQCYKDKKYREAIGKYHRALLEMKGLCRVLGDPDTSSKSPTLALSNISKTSLTDEQKGAMENAELECYNSLAACLLQMELVNYERVKEYCLKVLRKEGENFKALYRSGVAYYHLGDFQKALHYLKESHKQQPSDTNVIRYIQLTEMKIRRSTQREKEAS
;
A
#
# COMPACT_ATOMS: atom_id res chain seq x y z
N MET A 1 -17.90 -40.04 3.42
CA MET A 1 -16.79 -39.26 4.01
C MET A 1 -15.72 -39.07 2.93
N ASN A 2 -15.85 -38.06 2.07
CA ASN A 2 -14.88 -37.79 1.01
C ASN A 2 -14.08 -36.54 1.37
N GLN A 3 -12.82 -36.75 1.74
CA GLN A 3 -11.84 -35.67 1.92
C GLN A 3 -11.42 -35.19 0.52
N ASN A 4 -11.86 -33.99 0.16
CA ASN A 4 -11.36 -33.26 -1.01
C ASN A 4 -9.89 -32.89 -0.78
N ARG A 5 -8.97 -33.58 -1.46
CA ARG A 5 -7.60 -33.12 -1.67
C ARG A 5 -7.63 -31.98 -2.69
N THR A 6 -7.55 -30.75 -2.20
CA THR A 6 -7.22 -29.59 -3.03
C THR A 6 -5.77 -29.74 -3.48
N ILE A 7 -5.56 -30.03 -4.76
CA ILE A 7 -4.24 -29.98 -5.39
C ILE A 7 -3.81 -28.52 -5.40
N HIS A 8 -2.86 -28.18 -4.53
CA HIS A 8 -2.09 -26.95 -4.63
C HIS A 8 -1.17 -27.07 -5.86
N ASP A 9 -1.62 -26.55 -7.00
CA ASP A 9 -0.72 -26.25 -8.11
C ASP A 9 0.25 -25.16 -7.64
N GLY A 10 1.43 -25.59 -7.19
CA GLY A 10 2.54 -24.75 -6.79
C GLY A 10 3.14 -24.01 -7.99
N ILE A 11 2.45 -22.97 -8.46
CA ILE A 11 2.98 -22.02 -9.44
C ILE A 11 3.30 -20.75 -8.67
N SER A 12 4.48 -20.73 -8.05
CA SER A 12 5.09 -19.51 -7.53
C SER A 12 5.65 -18.71 -8.72
N SER A 13 4.76 -18.06 -9.46
CA SER A 13 5.18 -17.02 -10.41
C SER A 13 5.45 -15.76 -9.59
N ARG A 14 6.71 -15.56 -9.21
CA ARG A 14 7.19 -14.24 -8.75
C ARG A 14 6.82 -13.23 -9.80
N VAL A 15 5.85 -12.37 -9.47
CA VAL A 15 5.44 -11.26 -10.32
C VAL A 15 6.50 -10.18 -10.17
N ASP A 16 7.67 -10.40 -10.75
CA ASP A 16 8.71 -9.39 -10.87
C ASP A 16 8.19 -8.35 -11.85
N GLY A 17 7.49 -7.35 -11.31
CA GLY A 17 7.06 -6.17 -12.03
C GLY A 17 8.26 -5.29 -12.40
N ASN A 18 9.09 -5.77 -13.32
CA ASN A 18 10.06 -4.97 -14.03
C ASN A 18 9.34 -4.23 -15.17
N GLY A 19 8.68 -3.14 -14.82
CA GLY A 19 8.39 -2.04 -15.73
C GLY A 19 9.29 -0.85 -15.37
N PRO A 20 9.74 -0.04 -16.33
CA PRO A 20 10.75 0.98 -16.08
C PRO A 20 10.23 2.02 -15.08
N ASP A 21 10.97 2.21 -13.98
CA ASP A 21 10.83 3.35 -13.10
C ASP A 21 11.29 4.60 -13.87
N GLY A 22 10.35 5.26 -14.53
CA GLY A 22 10.58 6.48 -15.32
C GLY A 22 9.60 7.57 -14.95
N ASN A 23 9.84 8.23 -13.81
CA ASN A 23 9.75 9.69 -13.63
C ASN A 23 9.79 10.02 -12.13
N ASN A 24 10.97 10.39 -11.66
CA ASN A 24 11.09 11.26 -10.49
C ASN A 24 12.10 12.35 -10.81
N SER A 25 11.59 13.53 -11.12
CA SER A 25 12.35 14.77 -11.25
C SER A 25 12.87 15.15 -9.86
N GLY A 26 14.15 14.89 -9.61
CA GLY A 26 14.82 15.21 -8.36
C GLY A 26 16.15 15.89 -8.64
N SER A 27 16.22 17.16 -8.26
CA SER A 27 17.26 18.13 -8.57
C SER A 27 18.69 17.71 -8.19
N ASN A 28 19.59 18.07 -9.09
CA ASN A 28 21.04 18.03 -8.98
C ASN A 28 21.54 18.91 -7.82
N ILE A 29 22.32 18.35 -6.88
CA ILE A 29 23.34 19.10 -6.14
C ILE A 29 24.55 18.17 -5.93
N GLY A 30 25.68 18.53 -6.53
CA GLY A 30 26.91 17.74 -6.52
C GLY A 30 27.76 17.95 -5.27
N GLY A 31 28.45 16.87 -4.87
CA GLY A 31 29.90 16.82 -4.99
C GLY A 31 30.78 17.16 -3.78
N THR A 32 31.61 16.16 -3.43
CA THR A 32 32.95 16.23 -2.79
C THR A 32 32.96 16.38 -1.25
N SER A 33 33.84 15.78 -0.44
CA SER A 33 34.92 14.79 -0.62
C SER A 33 35.48 14.39 0.77
N ARG A 34 35.97 13.15 0.87
CA ARG A 34 37.23 12.74 1.56
C ARG A 34 37.27 12.46 3.08
N LEU A 35 37.45 11.15 3.36
CA LEU A 35 38.34 10.46 4.33
C LEU A 35 38.99 11.23 5.49
N GLN A 36 38.87 10.65 6.70
CA GLN A 36 39.99 10.47 7.64
C GLN A 36 39.74 9.33 8.66
N HIS A 37 40.79 8.95 9.37
CA HIS A 37 41.22 7.58 9.69
C HIS A 37 41.26 7.31 11.21
N CYS A 38 41.36 6.02 11.60
CA CYS A 38 41.81 5.47 12.91
C CYS A 38 40.96 5.81 14.15
N GLY A 39 40.69 4.94 15.13
CA GLY A 39 41.22 3.65 15.54
C GLY A 39 41.21 3.66 17.08
N GLN A 40 40.62 2.66 17.76
CA GLN A 40 41.06 2.11 19.06
C GLN A 40 40.04 1.13 19.69
N THR A 41 40.63 0.13 20.31
CA THR A 41 40.14 -1.05 21.04
C THR A 41 39.60 -0.75 22.45
N GLN A 42 38.78 -1.69 22.97
CA GLN A 42 38.64 -2.20 24.37
C GLN A 42 37.15 -2.41 24.75
N SER A 43 36.66 -3.65 24.89
CA SER A 43 36.70 -4.54 26.07
C SER A 43 35.85 -4.11 27.27
N CYS A 44 34.76 -4.87 27.48
CA CYS A 44 34.11 -5.30 28.72
C CYS A 44 34.24 -4.46 30.02
N ARG A 45 33.10 -4.17 30.67
CA ARG A 45 32.72 -4.77 31.97
C ARG A 45 31.37 -4.24 32.49
N THR A 46 30.58 -5.19 32.97
CA THR A 46 29.39 -5.06 33.81
C THR A 46 29.70 -4.39 35.15
N ARG A 47 28.72 -3.65 35.71
CA ARG A 47 28.49 -3.54 37.16
C ARG A 47 27.09 -3.00 37.44
N ASP A 48 26.24 -3.90 37.91
CA ASP A 48 25.09 -3.65 38.78
C ASP A 48 25.53 -2.96 40.07
N VAL A 49 24.82 -1.91 40.49
CA VAL A 49 24.64 -1.58 41.91
C VAL A 49 23.20 -1.15 42.13
N ARG A 50 22.53 -1.93 42.98
CA ARG A 50 21.17 -1.77 43.50
C ARG A 50 21.04 -0.56 44.44
N SER A 51 19.86 0.05 44.37
CA SER A 51 19.03 0.48 45.49
C SER A 51 19.51 1.66 46.36
N GLN A 52 18.86 2.81 46.18
CA GLN A 52 18.29 3.51 47.33
C GLN A 52 17.01 4.27 46.95
N GLN A 53 16.00 4.01 47.77
CA GLN A 53 14.61 4.39 47.67
C GLN A 53 14.43 5.78 48.28
N GLN A 54 13.88 6.73 47.51
CA GLN A 54 13.38 7.97 48.09
C GLN A 54 11.96 8.24 47.57
N VAL A 55 11.02 8.01 48.48
CA VAL A 55 9.61 8.31 48.35
C VAL A 55 9.43 9.82 48.22
N ARG A 56 8.90 10.29 47.09
CA ARG A 56 8.24 11.59 46.99
C ARG A 56 6.91 11.42 46.27
N HIS A 57 5.84 11.62 47.04
CA HIS A 57 4.50 11.82 46.53
C HIS A 57 4.44 13.14 45.73
N HIS A 58 4.10 13.05 44.46
CA HIS A 58 3.46 14.15 43.73
C HIS A 58 2.59 13.61 42.59
N ILE A 59 1.28 13.70 42.81
CA ILE A 59 0.23 14.24 41.93
C ILE A 59 0.33 13.88 40.44
N GLY A 60 -0.76 13.27 39.96
CA GLY A 60 -0.97 12.74 38.61
C GLY A 60 -0.41 13.56 37.46
N SER A 61 0.53 12.95 36.74
CA SER A 61 0.86 13.34 35.38
C SER A 61 -0.15 12.67 34.45
N VAL A 62 -1.30 13.34 34.24
CA VAL A 62 -2.17 13.07 33.10
C VAL A 62 -1.26 13.12 31.87
N VAL A 63 -1.13 11.99 31.18
CA VAL A 63 -0.52 11.94 29.85
C VAL A 63 -1.40 12.81 28.97
N LYS A 64 -0.97 14.06 28.81
CA LYS A 64 -1.57 15.04 27.91
C LYS A 64 -1.39 14.46 26.52
N GLN A 65 -2.47 13.92 25.96
CA GLN A 65 -2.52 13.59 24.54
C GLN A 65 -2.05 14.83 23.76
N PRO A 66 -1.20 14.69 22.73
CA PRO A 66 -0.82 15.84 21.93
C PRO A 66 -2.09 16.46 21.34
N PRO A 67 -2.23 17.80 21.40
CA PRO A 67 -3.41 18.49 20.91
C PRO A 67 -3.48 18.29 19.38
N HIS A 68 -4.71 18.16 18.86
CA HIS A 68 -5.08 18.19 17.44
C HIS A 68 -3.91 18.28 16.47
N SER A 69 -3.50 17.15 15.87
CA SER A 69 -2.47 17.16 14.84
C SER A 69 -2.92 18.01 13.66
N GLU A 70 -2.17 19.07 13.36
CA GLU A 70 -2.40 19.95 12.22
C GLU A 70 -2.59 19.11 10.94
N PRO A 71 -3.54 19.47 10.05
CA PRO A 71 -3.74 18.79 8.77
C PRO A 71 -2.46 18.55 7.98
N ALA A 72 -1.54 19.52 8.00
CA ALA A 72 -0.23 19.42 7.36
C ALA A 72 0.67 18.33 7.97
N ASP A 73 0.61 18.11 9.29
CA ASP A 73 1.38 17.06 9.95
C ASP A 73 0.87 15.67 9.60
N LEU A 74 -0.45 15.50 9.46
CA LEU A 74 -1.07 14.26 8.99
C LEU A 74 -0.63 13.92 7.58
N VAL A 75 -0.64 14.89 6.66
CA VAL A 75 -0.15 14.73 5.28
C VAL A 75 1.32 14.29 5.29
N ARG A 76 2.16 15.02 6.03
CA ARG A 76 3.59 14.72 6.13
C ARG A 76 3.85 13.30 6.64
N ARG A 77 3.16 12.87 7.71
CA ARG A 77 3.28 11.51 8.25
C ARG A 77 2.82 10.45 7.26
N ALA A 78 1.70 10.68 6.55
CA ALA A 78 1.21 9.76 5.55
C ALA A 78 2.25 9.50 4.44
N LEU A 79 2.88 10.57 3.94
CA LEU A 79 3.92 10.49 2.91
C LEU A 79 5.21 9.84 3.41
N ASP A 80 5.60 10.08 4.67
CA ASP A 80 6.73 9.40 5.30
C ASP A 80 6.48 7.89 5.40
N PHE A 81 5.31 7.47 5.87
CA PHE A 81 4.93 6.06 5.89
C PHE A 81 4.90 5.42 4.50
N LYS A 82 4.39 6.11 3.47
CA LYS A 82 4.46 5.66 2.08
C LYS A 82 5.91 5.42 1.67
N THR A 83 6.80 6.37 1.96
CA THR A 83 8.22 6.31 1.59
C THR A 83 8.94 5.15 2.28
N GLN A 84 8.69 4.98 3.58
CA GLN A 84 9.19 3.83 4.35
C GLN A 84 8.67 2.50 3.79
N GLY A 85 7.39 2.43 3.40
CA GLY A 85 6.81 1.25 2.75
C GLY A 85 7.52 0.90 1.44
N THR A 86 7.81 1.90 0.62
CA THR A 86 8.56 1.73 -0.64
C THR A 86 9.98 1.25 -0.39
N GLN A 87 10.65 1.75 0.65
CA GLN A 87 11.96 1.25 1.02
C GLN A 87 11.89 -0.22 1.47
N CYS A 88 10.95 -0.58 2.35
CA CYS A 88 10.75 -1.97 2.76
C CYS A 88 10.43 -2.88 1.57
N TYR A 89 9.69 -2.40 0.57
CA TYR A 89 9.41 -3.15 -0.66
C TYR A 89 10.69 -3.46 -1.44
N LYS A 90 11.55 -2.45 -1.64
CA LYS A 90 12.86 -2.61 -2.31
C LYS A 90 13.76 -3.60 -1.55
N ASP A 91 13.72 -3.57 -0.22
CA ASP A 91 14.44 -4.48 0.66
C ASP A 91 13.80 -5.89 0.72
N LYS A 92 12.75 -6.16 -0.07
CA LYS A 92 11.96 -7.41 -0.09
C LYS A 92 11.31 -7.77 1.25
N LYS A 93 11.19 -6.80 2.15
CA LYS A 93 10.50 -6.92 3.44
C LYS A 93 9.00 -6.65 3.25
N TYR A 94 8.33 -7.48 2.46
CA TYR A 94 6.94 -7.26 2.04
C TYR A 94 5.95 -7.14 3.20
N ARG A 95 6.14 -7.92 4.26
CA ARG A 95 5.28 -7.86 5.45
C ARG A 95 5.38 -6.50 6.16
N GLU A 96 6.59 -5.96 6.30
CA GLU A 96 6.81 -4.62 6.88
C GLU A 96 6.26 -3.53 5.96
N ALA A 97 6.49 -3.66 4.64
CA ALA A 97 5.98 -2.75 3.64
C ALA A 97 4.44 -2.62 3.72
N ILE A 98 3.72 -3.75 3.80
CA ILE A 98 2.26 -3.78 3.97
C ILE A 98 1.83 -2.97 5.20
N GLY A 99 2.51 -3.18 6.34
CA GLY A 99 2.22 -2.44 7.57
C GLY A 99 2.41 -0.93 7.42
N LYS A 100 3.48 -0.50 6.74
CA LYS A 100 3.78 0.92 6.49
C LYS A 100 2.76 1.56 5.54
N TYR A 101 2.42 0.90 4.44
CA TYR A 101 1.38 1.40 3.52
C TYR A 101 0.00 1.48 4.19
N HIS A 102 -0.37 0.49 5.02
CA HIS A 102 -1.61 0.57 5.80
C HIS A 102 -1.59 1.77 6.76
N ARG A 103 -0.46 2.02 7.41
CA ARG A 103 -0.32 3.17 8.30
C ARG A 103 -0.46 4.49 7.53
N ALA A 104 0.13 4.59 6.33
CA ALA A 104 -0.06 5.75 5.46
C ALA A 104 -1.55 5.99 5.14
N LEU A 105 -2.28 4.94 4.73
CA LEU A 105 -3.71 5.02 4.44
C LEU A 105 -4.56 5.43 5.66
N LEU A 106 -4.17 5.02 6.87
CA LEU A 106 -4.86 5.41 8.10
C LEU A 106 -4.68 6.89 8.41
N GLU A 107 -3.48 7.44 8.24
CA GLU A 107 -3.24 8.88 8.43
C GLU A 107 -4.02 9.71 7.37
N MET A 108 -4.03 9.26 6.10
CA MET A 108 -4.82 9.91 5.03
C MET A 108 -6.33 9.89 5.33
N LYS A 109 -6.88 8.77 5.82
CA LYS A 109 -8.30 8.68 6.19
C LYS A 109 -8.64 9.47 7.46
N GLY A 110 -7.70 9.55 8.41
CA GLY A 110 -7.82 10.37 9.60
C GLY A 110 -7.97 11.85 9.25
N LEU A 111 -7.22 12.32 8.25
CA LEU A 111 -7.29 13.67 7.72
C LEU A 111 -8.66 14.02 7.13
N CYS A 112 -9.28 13.12 6.34
CA CYS A 112 -10.64 13.31 5.84
C CYS A 112 -11.67 13.49 6.96
N ARG A 113 -11.49 12.80 8.10
CA ARG A 113 -12.39 12.94 9.26
C ARG A 113 -12.19 14.27 10.00
N VAL A 114 -10.95 14.74 10.09
CA VAL A 114 -10.61 16.02 10.75
C VAL A 114 -11.09 17.22 9.93
N LEU A 115 -11.10 17.10 8.60
CA LEU A 115 -11.49 18.20 7.71
C LEU A 115 -13.00 18.41 7.57
N GLY A 116 -13.83 17.43 7.95
CA GLY A 116 -15.28 17.52 7.90
C GLY A 116 -15.84 17.61 6.48
N ASP A 117 -16.90 16.84 6.20
CA ASP A 117 -17.65 16.98 4.95
C ASP A 117 -18.43 18.32 4.99
N PRO A 118 -18.36 19.19 3.96
CA PRO A 118 -19.16 20.42 3.94
C PRO A 118 -20.69 20.20 3.94
N ASP A 119 -21.20 18.97 3.75
CA ASP A 119 -22.64 18.69 3.60
C ASP A 119 -23.32 17.97 4.78
N THR A 120 -23.01 18.36 6.03
CA THR A 120 -23.91 18.02 7.17
C THR A 120 -24.60 19.25 7.72
N SER A 121 -25.53 19.80 6.92
CA SER A 121 -26.57 20.71 7.42
C SER A 121 -27.60 19.91 8.23
N SER A 122 -27.37 19.81 9.54
CA SER A 122 -28.38 19.35 10.49
C SER A 122 -28.03 19.81 11.92
N LYS A 123 -28.43 21.05 12.22
CA LYS A 123 -28.90 21.58 13.53
C LYS A 123 -28.02 21.22 14.76
N SER A 124 -27.22 22.13 15.33
CA SER A 124 -27.64 23.21 16.25
C SER A 124 -26.38 23.93 16.80
N PRO A 125 -26.49 25.15 17.39
CA PRO A 125 -25.38 26.10 17.55
C PRO A 125 -24.80 26.24 18.98
N THR A 126 -23.69 27.00 19.08
CA THR A 126 -23.02 27.61 20.28
C THR A 126 -22.11 26.68 21.10
N LEU A 127 -20.81 26.93 21.35
CA LEU A 127 -20.09 28.18 21.71
C LEU A 127 -18.68 28.26 21.08
N ALA A 128 -18.27 29.49 20.85
CA ALA A 128 -17.05 29.91 20.17
C ALA A 128 -15.74 29.57 20.89
N LEU A 129 -14.76 29.06 20.13
CA LEU A 129 -13.37 29.50 20.22
C LEU A 129 -12.86 29.80 18.80
N SER A 130 -12.77 31.08 18.50
CA SER A 130 -12.20 31.65 17.29
C SER A 130 -10.67 31.50 17.30
N ASN A 131 -10.15 30.63 16.43
CA ASN A 131 -8.85 30.77 15.74
C ASN A 131 -8.58 29.72 14.63
N ILE A 132 -9.58 28.95 14.19
CA ILE A 132 -9.41 27.91 13.14
C ILE A 132 -9.81 28.49 11.77
N SER A 133 -9.16 29.58 11.38
CA SER A 133 -9.41 30.22 10.08
C SER A 133 -8.11 30.28 9.28
N LYS A 134 -7.51 29.11 8.93
CA LYS A 134 -6.54 29.01 7.79
C LYS A 134 -5.96 27.64 7.42
N THR A 135 -6.57 26.49 7.72
CA THR A 135 -6.00 25.19 7.28
C THR A 135 -7.02 24.26 6.67
N SER A 136 -7.81 24.77 5.71
CA SER A 136 -8.29 23.89 4.64
C SER A 136 -7.08 23.52 3.80
N LEU A 137 -6.88 22.23 3.52
CA LEU A 137 -5.87 21.82 2.53
C LEU A 137 -6.14 22.54 1.21
N THR A 138 -5.06 22.90 0.50
CA THR A 138 -5.22 23.37 -0.88
C THR A 138 -5.74 22.23 -1.74
N ASP A 139 -6.46 22.54 -2.83
CA ASP A 139 -6.95 21.52 -3.76
C ASP A 139 -5.80 20.66 -4.32
N GLU A 140 -4.62 21.27 -4.49
CA GLU A 140 -3.37 20.60 -4.86
C GLU A 140 -2.93 19.57 -3.82
N GLN A 141 -2.97 19.92 -2.53
CA GLN A 141 -2.64 19.01 -1.44
C GLN A 141 -3.63 17.85 -1.35
N LYS A 142 -4.93 18.12 -1.57
CA LYS A 142 -5.96 17.09 -1.62
C LYS A 142 -5.74 16.14 -2.79
N GLY A 143 -5.48 16.66 -3.99
CA GLY A 143 -5.15 15.86 -5.18
C GLY A 143 -3.89 15.01 -4.98
N ALA A 144 -2.83 15.59 -4.41
CA ALA A 144 -1.61 14.86 -4.07
C ALA A 144 -1.86 13.73 -3.06
N MET A 145 -2.78 13.93 -2.12
CA MET A 145 -3.17 12.90 -1.15
C MET A 145 -3.98 11.77 -1.77
N GLU A 146 -4.94 12.09 -2.64
CA GLU A 146 -5.67 11.08 -3.40
C GLU A 146 -4.71 10.25 -4.25
N ASN A 147 -3.78 10.88 -4.98
CA ASN A 147 -2.77 10.17 -5.76
C ASN A 147 -1.88 9.28 -4.89
N ALA A 148 -1.42 9.77 -3.74
CA ALA A 148 -0.63 8.98 -2.81
C ALA A 148 -1.42 7.80 -2.22
N GLU A 149 -2.73 7.93 -2.00
CA GLU A 149 -3.61 6.83 -1.60
C GLU A 149 -3.67 5.75 -2.70
N LEU A 150 -3.86 6.14 -3.96
CA LEU A 150 -3.88 5.20 -5.09
C LEU A 150 -2.54 4.45 -5.24
N GLU A 151 -1.42 5.15 -5.10
CA GLU A 151 -0.10 4.54 -5.10
C GLU A 151 0.09 3.54 -3.95
N CYS A 152 -0.44 3.83 -2.76
CA CYS A 152 -0.43 2.91 -1.63
C CYS A 152 -1.22 1.65 -1.94
N TYR A 153 -2.42 1.75 -2.52
CA TYR A 153 -3.20 0.58 -2.94
C TYR A 153 -2.49 -0.25 -3.99
N ASN A 154 -1.91 0.40 -5.01
CA ASN A 154 -1.10 -0.28 -6.02
C ASN A 154 0.09 -1.02 -5.38
N SER A 155 0.81 -0.38 -4.47
CA SER A 155 1.98 -0.98 -3.81
C SER A 155 1.58 -2.13 -2.88
N LEU A 156 0.45 -2.01 -2.17
CA LEU A 156 -0.12 -3.09 -1.36
C LEU A 156 -0.49 -4.32 -2.18
N ALA A 157 -1.16 -4.12 -3.33
CA ALA A 157 -1.46 -5.21 -4.24
C ALA A 157 -0.18 -5.91 -4.72
N ALA A 158 0.88 -5.16 -5.02
CA ALA A 158 2.19 -5.71 -5.37
C ALA A 158 2.79 -6.55 -4.23
N CYS A 159 2.79 -6.03 -3.00
CA CYS A 159 3.31 -6.73 -1.83
C CYS A 159 2.56 -8.05 -1.59
N LEU A 160 1.24 -8.02 -1.68
CA LEU A 160 0.40 -9.19 -1.44
C LEU A 160 0.66 -10.32 -2.44
N LEU A 161 0.94 -9.98 -3.70
CA LEU A 161 1.32 -10.97 -4.72
C LEU A 161 2.70 -11.61 -4.46
N GLN A 162 3.55 -10.99 -3.63
CA GLN A 162 4.86 -11.53 -3.25
C GLN A 162 4.83 -12.35 -1.94
N MET A 163 3.70 -12.40 -1.25
CA MET A 163 3.54 -13.20 -0.04
C MET A 163 3.51 -14.70 -0.37
N GLU A 164 3.97 -15.54 0.57
CA GLU A 164 3.91 -17.00 0.44
C GLU A 164 2.47 -17.50 0.24
N LEU A 165 1.53 -16.93 1.00
CA LEU A 165 0.09 -17.15 0.86
C LEU A 165 -0.56 -15.88 0.33
N VAL A 166 -0.81 -15.87 -0.98
CA VAL A 166 -1.38 -14.71 -1.67
C VAL A 166 -2.88 -14.62 -1.41
N ASN A 167 -3.33 -13.50 -0.87
CA ASN A 167 -4.75 -13.19 -0.73
C ASN A 167 -5.25 -12.46 -2.00
N TYR A 168 -5.66 -13.23 -3.00
CA TYR A 168 -6.13 -12.69 -4.29
C TYR A 168 -7.40 -11.84 -4.16
N GLU A 169 -8.27 -12.12 -3.17
CA GLU A 169 -9.45 -11.30 -2.87
C GLU A 169 -9.05 -9.86 -2.50
N ARG A 170 -8.06 -9.69 -1.63
CA ARG A 170 -7.55 -8.36 -1.26
C ARG A 170 -6.80 -7.67 -2.40
N VAL A 171 -6.03 -8.41 -3.20
CA VAL A 171 -5.35 -7.84 -4.38
C VAL A 171 -6.40 -7.27 -5.34
N LYS A 172 -7.43 -8.04 -5.67
CA LYS A 172 -8.57 -7.60 -6.47
C LYS A 172 -9.20 -6.34 -5.88
N GLU A 173 -9.52 -6.33 -4.59
CA GLU A 173 -10.14 -5.17 -3.95
C GLU A 173 -9.30 -3.90 -4.10
N TYR A 174 -7.99 -3.97 -3.81
CA TYR A 174 -7.11 -2.80 -3.92
C TYR A 174 -6.95 -2.32 -5.36
N CYS A 175 -6.78 -3.23 -6.33
CA CYS A 175 -6.66 -2.83 -7.73
C CYS A 175 -7.95 -2.18 -8.24
N LEU A 176 -9.13 -2.70 -7.87
CA LEU A 176 -10.40 -2.05 -8.24
C LEU A 176 -10.57 -0.67 -7.59
N LYS A 177 -10.01 -0.42 -6.40
CA LYS A 177 -9.99 0.94 -5.82
C LYS A 177 -9.21 1.91 -6.69
N VAL A 178 -8.07 1.48 -7.23
CA VAL A 178 -7.25 2.26 -8.16
C VAL A 178 -8.00 2.48 -9.48
N LEU A 179 -8.53 1.43 -10.08
CA LEU A 179 -9.20 1.51 -11.39
C LEU A 179 -10.47 2.37 -11.39
N ARG A 180 -11.12 2.57 -10.23
CA ARG A 180 -12.24 3.51 -10.12
C ARG A 180 -11.84 4.97 -10.34
N LYS A 181 -10.58 5.31 -10.10
CA LYS A 181 -10.03 6.67 -10.29
C LYS A 181 -9.14 6.73 -11.53
N GLU A 182 -8.29 5.73 -11.70
CA GLU A 182 -7.35 5.58 -12.82
C GLU A 182 -7.75 4.35 -13.66
N GLY A 183 -8.78 4.48 -14.49
CA GLY A 183 -9.33 3.36 -15.28
C GLY A 183 -8.32 2.69 -16.22
N GLU A 184 -7.28 3.43 -16.61
CA GLU A 184 -6.23 2.97 -17.51
C GLU A 184 -4.91 2.67 -16.79
N ASN A 185 -4.90 2.46 -15.46
CA ASN A 185 -3.66 2.09 -14.79
C ASN A 185 -3.22 0.66 -15.16
N PHE A 186 -2.16 0.54 -15.99
CA PHE A 186 -1.59 -0.75 -16.41
C PHE A 186 -1.35 -1.72 -15.25
N LYS A 187 -0.69 -1.26 -14.17
CA LYS A 187 -0.31 -2.11 -13.03
C LYS A 187 -1.55 -2.66 -12.33
N ALA A 188 -2.58 -1.83 -12.15
CA ALA A 188 -3.83 -2.25 -11.53
C ALA A 188 -4.66 -3.18 -12.43
N LEU A 189 -4.71 -2.92 -13.75
CA LEU A 189 -5.37 -3.80 -14.73
C LEU A 189 -4.74 -5.19 -14.75
N TYR A 190 -3.42 -5.26 -14.92
CA TYR A 190 -2.69 -6.52 -14.97
C TYR A 190 -2.85 -7.32 -13.67
N ARG A 191 -2.64 -6.69 -12.51
CA ARG A 191 -2.78 -7.34 -11.20
C ARG A 191 -4.22 -7.78 -10.91
N SER A 192 -5.23 -7.03 -11.35
CA SER A 192 -6.63 -7.45 -11.27
C SER A 192 -6.88 -8.71 -12.11
N GLY A 193 -6.37 -8.72 -13.34
CA GLY A 193 -6.46 -9.87 -14.24
C GLY A 193 -5.86 -11.14 -13.64
N VAL A 194 -4.66 -11.02 -13.07
CA VAL A 194 -4.00 -12.11 -12.33
C VAL A 194 -4.84 -12.55 -11.12
N ALA A 195 -5.35 -11.61 -10.32
CA ALA A 195 -6.19 -11.95 -9.17
C ALA A 195 -7.46 -12.70 -9.57
N TYR A 196 -8.21 -12.21 -10.57
CA TYR A 196 -9.40 -12.89 -11.06
C TYR A 196 -9.11 -14.28 -11.63
N TYR A 197 -7.97 -14.46 -12.30
CA TYR A 197 -7.53 -15.77 -12.79
C TYR A 197 -7.41 -16.78 -11.64
N HIS A 198 -6.73 -16.39 -10.55
CA HIS A 198 -6.54 -17.26 -9.40
C HIS A 198 -7.81 -17.44 -8.56
N LEU A 199 -8.78 -16.52 -8.64
CA LEU A 199 -10.10 -16.64 -8.05
C LEU A 199 -11.07 -17.50 -8.88
N GLY A 200 -10.69 -17.87 -10.12
CA GLY A 200 -11.48 -18.71 -11.01
C GLY A 200 -12.52 -17.97 -11.86
N ASP A 201 -12.62 -16.64 -11.75
CA ASP A 201 -13.45 -15.81 -12.63
C ASP A 201 -12.67 -15.50 -13.92
N PHE A 202 -12.60 -16.50 -14.80
CA PHE A 202 -11.78 -16.41 -16.01
C PHE A 202 -12.29 -15.37 -17.02
N GLN A 203 -13.60 -15.07 -17.01
CA GLN A 203 -14.17 -14.07 -17.92
C GLN A 203 -13.69 -12.66 -17.55
N LYS A 204 -13.76 -12.29 -16.26
CA LYS A 204 -13.20 -11.00 -15.81
C LYS A 204 -11.69 -10.97 -15.90
N ALA A 205 -11.01 -12.07 -15.60
CA ALA A 205 -9.57 -12.17 -15.77
C ALA A 205 -9.16 -11.81 -17.20
N LEU A 206 -9.80 -12.41 -18.20
CA LEU A 206 -9.50 -12.16 -19.61
C LEU A 206 -9.78 -10.72 -20.01
N HIS A 207 -10.87 -10.13 -19.53
CA HIS A 207 -11.20 -8.72 -19.77
C HIS A 207 -10.08 -7.79 -19.28
N TYR A 208 -9.72 -7.86 -18.00
CA TYR A 208 -8.67 -6.99 -17.43
C TYR A 208 -7.30 -7.22 -18.06
N LEU A 209 -6.94 -8.48 -18.36
CA LEU A 209 -5.68 -8.80 -19.02
C LEU A 209 -5.63 -8.22 -20.45
N LYS A 210 -6.73 -8.28 -21.21
CA LYS A 210 -6.82 -7.66 -22.54
C LYS A 210 -6.71 -6.13 -22.47
N GLU A 211 -7.34 -5.48 -21.50
CA GLU A 211 -7.17 -4.04 -21.30
C GLU A 211 -5.72 -3.68 -20.96
N SER A 212 -5.05 -4.47 -20.10
CA SER A 212 -3.62 -4.25 -19.82
C SER A 212 -2.74 -4.47 -21.06
N HIS A 213 -3.08 -5.45 -21.91
CA HIS A 213 -2.36 -5.77 -23.13
C HIS A 213 -2.45 -4.67 -24.19
N LYS A 214 -3.57 -3.95 -24.29
CA LYS A 214 -3.69 -2.79 -25.19
C LYS A 214 -2.63 -1.73 -24.89
N GLN A 215 -2.25 -1.58 -23.63
CA GLN A 215 -1.25 -0.59 -23.20
C GLN A 215 0.19 -1.08 -23.38
N GLN A 216 0.44 -2.37 -23.07
CA GLN A 216 1.76 -2.99 -23.25
C GLN A 216 1.62 -4.31 -24.03
N PRO A 217 1.52 -4.26 -25.37
CA PRO A 217 1.30 -5.44 -26.20
C PRO A 217 2.48 -6.42 -26.21
N SER A 218 3.68 -5.95 -25.88
CA SER A 218 4.91 -6.76 -25.84
C SER A 218 5.18 -7.41 -24.48
N ASP A 219 4.36 -7.14 -23.46
CA ASP A 219 4.58 -7.70 -22.13
C ASP A 219 4.31 -9.21 -22.12
N THR A 220 5.38 -9.99 -21.93
CA THR A 220 5.36 -11.45 -21.97
C THR A 220 4.51 -12.05 -20.84
N ASN A 221 4.45 -11.40 -19.67
CA ASN A 221 3.64 -11.88 -18.56
C ASN A 221 2.15 -11.70 -18.84
N VAL A 222 1.76 -10.56 -19.41
CA VAL A 222 0.38 -10.29 -19.84
C VAL A 222 -0.04 -11.33 -20.89
N ILE A 223 0.76 -11.51 -21.94
CA ILE A 223 0.49 -12.50 -23.00
C ILE A 223 0.33 -13.91 -22.40
N ARG A 224 1.24 -14.32 -21.52
CA ARG A 224 1.20 -15.63 -20.85
C ARG A 224 -0.11 -15.81 -20.07
N TYR A 225 -0.50 -14.82 -19.27
CA TYR A 225 -1.73 -14.92 -18.47
C TYR A 225 -2.99 -14.92 -19.34
N ILE A 226 -3.01 -14.20 -20.47
CA ILE A 226 -4.11 -14.27 -21.45
C ILE A 226 -4.25 -15.70 -21.97
N GLN A 227 -3.17 -16.30 -22.45
CA GLN A 227 -3.17 -17.66 -22.98
C GLN A 227 -3.64 -18.68 -21.94
N LEU A 228 -3.11 -18.61 -20.71
CA LEU A 228 -3.52 -19.48 -19.61
C LEU A 228 -5.02 -19.34 -19.30
N THR A 229 -5.54 -18.12 -19.34
CA THR A 229 -6.95 -17.83 -19.09
C THR A 229 -7.85 -18.38 -20.20
N GLU A 230 -7.47 -18.15 -21.46
CA GLU A 230 -8.21 -18.67 -22.62
C GLU A 230 -8.26 -20.21 -22.64
N MET A 231 -7.14 -20.87 -22.30
CA MET A 231 -7.11 -22.33 -22.15
C MET A 231 -8.08 -22.83 -21.06
N LYS A 232 -8.15 -22.15 -19.91
CA LYS A 232 -9.09 -22.50 -18.82
C LYS A 232 -10.54 -22.34 -19.24
N ILE A 233 -10.87 -21.24 -19.95
CA ILE A 233 -12.23 -21.00 -20.48
C ILE A 233 -12.63 -22.11 -21.45
N ARG A 234 -11.80 -22.40 -22.46
CA ARG A 234 -12.07 -23.47 -23.45
C ARG A 234 -12.34 -24.81 -22.77
N ARG A 235 -11.56 -25.15 -21.74
CA ARG A 235 -11.72 -26.39 -20.97
C ARG A 235 -12.98 -26.39 -20.09
N SER A 236 -13.45 -25.25 -19.62
CA SER A 236 -14.74 -25.17 -18.90
C SER A 236 -15.90 -25.40 -19.86
N THR A 237 -15.92 -24.68 -20.99
CA THR A 237 -16.98 -24.78 -21.98
C THR A 237 -17.10 -26.18 -22.58
N GLN A 238 -15.98 -26.87 -22.83
CA GLN A 238 -16.02 -28.25 -23.34
C GLN A 238 -16.66 -29.21 -22.32
N ARG A 239 -16.31 -29.09 -21.03
CA ARG A 239 -16.89 -29.90 -19.96
C ARG A 239 -18.38 -29.64 -19.77
N GLU A 240 -18.82 -28.40 -19.92
CA GLU A 240 -20.24 -28.02 -19.85
C GLU A 240 -21.05 -28.64 -21.00
N LYS A 241 -20.48 -28.68 -22.22
CA LYS A 241 -21.09 -29.33 -23.39
C LYS A 241 -21.17 -30.85 -23.28
N GLU A 242 -20.15 -31.49 -22.71
CA GLU A 242 -20.14 -32.95 -22.51
C GLU A 242 -21.08 -33.39 -21.37
N ALA A 243 -21.43 -32.48 -20.48
CA ALA A 243 -22.33 -32.73 -19.35
C ALA A 243 -23.81 -32.38 -19.64
N SER A 244 -24.11 -31.82 -20.82
CA SER A 244 -25.46 -31.44 -21.28
C SER A 244 -25.96 -32.42 -22.34
#